data_AF-A0A965LK33-F1
#
_entry.id   AF-A0A965LK33-F1
#
_cell.length_a   1.000
_cell.length_b   1.000
_cell.length_c   1.000
_cell.angle_alpha   90.00
_cell.angle_beta   90.00
_cell.angle_gamma   90.00
#
_symmetry.space_group_name_H-M   'P 1'
#
loop_
_entity.id
_entity.type
_entity.pdbx_description
1 polymer ?
#
loop_
_entity_poly.entity_id
_entity_poly.type
_entity_poly.pdbx_seq_one_letter_code
_entity_poly.pdbx_strand_id
1 'polypeptide(L)'
;MTTSTSLVYLIALPLFGAVILLLAGRKADKWGHLLATTLSASSFGVGLYQLSQMLSRPTEERAVTQKLFAWINVGSFNIDAGLLLDQLS
;
A
#
# COMPACT_ATOMS: atom_id res chain seq x y z
N MET A 1 17.60 -3.04 -8.56
CA MET A 1 16.30 -2.55 -8.05
C MET A 1 15.95 -3.35 -6.81
N THR A 2 15.81 -2.66 -5.69
CA THR A 2 15.40 -3.22 -4.41
C THR A 2 13.92 -3.60 -4.49
N THR A 3 13.55 -4.77 -3.98
CA THR A 3 12.16 -5.25 -3.95
C THR A 3 11.62 -5.28 -2.53
N SER A 4 10.33 -4.99 -2.36
CA SER A 4 9.65 -5.07 -1.08
C SER A 4 8.34 -5.84 -1.22
N THR A 5 7.92 -6.52 -0.16
CA THR A 5 6.64 -7.23 -0.09
C THR A 5 5.58 -6.49 0.71
N SER A 6 5.96 -5.38 1.36
CA SER A 6 5.12 -4.68 2.34
C SER A 6 4.51 -3.37 1.83
N LEU A 7 4.86 -2.89 0.62
CA LEU A 7 4.27 -1.67 0.06
C LEU A 7 2.76 -1.80 -0.13
N VAL A 8 2.28 -3.02 -0.39
CA VAL A 8 0.85 -3.33 -0.53
C VAL A 8 0.01 -2.89 0.67
N TYR A 9 0.59 -2.86 1.89
CA TYR A 9 -0.16 -2.48 3.10
C TYR A 9 -0.56 -1.01 3.15
N LEU A 10 0.12 -0.13 2.41
CA LEU A 10 -0.27 1.28 2.25
C LEU A 10 -1.70 1.40 1.70
N ILE A 11 -2.07 0.45 0.82
CA ILE A 11 -3.37 0.40 0.14
C ILE A 11 -4.30 -0.61 0.80
N ALA A 12 -3.78 -1.79 1.17
CA ALA A 12 -4.58 -2.89 1.69
C ALA A 12 -5.26 -2.57 3.03
N LEU A 13 -4.61 -1.82 3.92
CA LEU A 13 -5.19 -1.44 5.22
C LEU A 13 -6.45 -0.56 5.08
N PRO A 14 -6.41 0.59 4.39
CA PRO A 14 -7.61 1.41 4.21
C PRO A 14 -8.66 0.71 3.34
N LEU A 15 -8.24 -0.07 2.33
CA LEU A 15 -9.15 -0.86 1.51
C LEU A 15 -9.92 -1.89 2.34
N PHE A 16 -9.22 -2.61 3.23
CA PHE A 16 -9.83 -3.57 4.14
C PHE A 16 -10.85 -2.91 5.07
N GLY A 17 -10.53 -1.73 5.61
CA GLY A 17 -11.45 -0.92 6.39
C GLY A 17 -12.70 -0.53 5.60
N ALA A 18 -12.52 -0.05 4.38
CA ALA A 18 -13.62 0.30 3.49
C ALA A 18 -14.53 -0.92 3.21
N VAL A 19 -13.96 -2.09 2.90
CA VAL A 19 -14.72 -3.32 2.68
C VAL A 19 -15.54 -3.70 3.92
N ILE A 20 -14.94 -3.67 5.11
CA ILE A 20 -15.66 -3.96 6.36
C ILE A 20 -16.83 -3.01 6.55
N LEU A 21 -16.61 -1.71 6.38
CA LEU A 21 -17.65 -0.69 6.62
C LEU A 21 -18.78 -0.76 5.59
N LEU A 22 -18.44 -1.02 4.33
CA LEU A 22 -19.43 -1.23 3.27
C LEU A 22 -20.32 -2.45 3.55
N LEU A 23 -19.73 -3.56 4.02
CA LEU A 23 -20.48 -4.77 4.35
C LEU A 23 -21.28 -4.65 5.65
N ALA A 24 -20.76 -3.93 6.66
CA ALA A 24 -21.44 -3.72 7.92
C ALA A 24 -22.64 -2.74 7.80
N GLY A 25 -22.54 -1.77 6.89
CA GLY A 25 -23.56 -0.75 6.68
C GLY A 25 -23.89 0.02 7.97
N ARG A 26 -25.18 0.27 8.20
CA ARG A 26 -25.68 1.06 9.36
C ARG A 26 -25.29 0.49 10.73
N LYS A 27 -24.92 -0.79 10.82
CA LYS A 27 -24.45 -1.39 12.10
C LYS A 27 -23.13 -0.78 12.57
N ALA A 28 -22.37 -0.15 11.67
CA ALA A 28 -21.11 0.49 11.98
C ALA A 28 -21.24 1.97 12.38
N ASP A 29 -22.41 2.60 12.34
CA ASP A 29 -22.52 4.07 12.55
C ASP A 29 -21.90 4.54 13.87
N LYS A 30 -21.99 3.73 14.94
CA LYS A 30 -21.46 4.07 16.27
C LYS A 30 -19.94 3.91 16.42
N TRP A 31 -19.29 3.08 15.61
CA TRP A 31 -17.89 2.68 15.85
C TRP A 31 -17.00 2.67 14.58
N GLY A 32 -17.61 2.67 13.40
CA GLY A 32 -16.93 2.50 12.12
C GLY A 32 -15.95 3.61 11.81
N HIS A 33 -16.22 4.83 12.27
CA HIS A 33 -15.29 5.96 12.15
C HIS A 33 -13.98 5.71 12.93
N LEU A 34 -14.03 5.04 14.10
CA LEU A 34 -12.83 4.67 14.84
C LEU A 34 -12.01 3.64 14.07
N LEU A 35 -12.66 2.58 13.55
CA LEU A 35 -11.99 1.56 12.74
C LEU A 35 -11.35 2.19 11.48
N ALA A 36 -12.09 3.02 10.74
CA ALA A 36 -11.57 3.71 9.55
C ALA A 36 -10.35 4.56 9.90
N THR A 37 -10.45 5.36 10.96
CA THR A 37 -9.37 6.26 11.38
C THR A 37 -8.14 5.46 11.81
N THR A 38 -8.32 4.40 12.59
CA THR A 38 -7.21 3.54 13.03
C THR A 38 -6.53 2.87 11.84
N LEU A 39 -7.29 2.37 10.84
CA LEU A 39 -6.70 1.74 9.66
C LEU A 39 -5.97 2.75 8.75
N SER A 40 -6.52 3.95 8.58
CA SER A 40 -5.84 5.04 7.86
C SER A 40 -4.56 5.48 8.60
N ALA A 41 -4.61 5.63 9.93
CA ALA A 41 -3.44 5.94 10.74
C ALA A 41 -2.38 4.83 10.71
N SER A 42 -2.81 3.57 10.64
CA SER A 42 -1.91 2.42 10.47
C SER A 42 -1.20 2.45 9.11
N SER A 43 -1.91 2.78 8.03
CA SER A 43 -1.30 2.99 6.70
C SER A 43 -0.28 4.12 6.72
N PHE A 44 -0.58 5.23 7.38
CA PHE A 44 0.40 6.30 7.61
C PHE A 44 1.64 5.80 8.37
N GLY A 45 1.46 4.98 9.41
CA GLY A 45 2.57 4.35 10.14
C GLY A 45 3.44 3.46 9.24
N VAL A 46 2.83 2.68 8.34
CA VAL A 46 3.57 1.92 7.31
C VAL A 46 4.34 2.87 6.39
N GLY A 47 3.74 4.00 5.99
CA GLY A 47 4.41 5.03 5.20
C GLY A 47 5.64 5.61 5.88
N LEU A 48 5.54 5.98 7.16
CA LEU A 48 6.69 6.44 7.95
C LEU A 48 7.79 5.38 8.05
N TYR A 49 7.42 4.12 8.25
CA TYR A 49 8.37 3.02 8.26
C TYR A 49 9.11 2.89 6.92
N GLN A 50 8.38 2.89 5.80
CA GLN A 50 8.98 2.82 4.47
C GLN A 50 9.88 4.03 4.16
N LEU A 51 9.46 5.22 4.54
CA LEU A 51 10.25 6.45 4.39
C LEU A 51 11.56 6.36 5.18
N SER A 52 11.51 5.91 6.43
CA SER A 52 12.69 5.69 7.27
C SER A 52 13.67 4.70 6.64
N GLN A 53 13.15 3.58 6.10
CA GLN A 53 13.95 2.60 5.37
C GLN A 53 14.58 3.20 4.11
N MET A 54 13.82 3.98 3.34
CA MET A 54 14.31 4.65 2.13
C MET A 54 15.43 5.65 2.45
N LEU A 55 15.25 6.50 3.46
CA LEU A 55 16.26 7.50 3.85
C LEU A 55 17.57 6.87 4.33
N SER A 56 17.49 5.65 4.88
CA SER A 56 18.64 4.87 5.35
C SER A 56 19.45 4.21 4.22
N ARG A 57 18.93 4.20 2.98
CA ARG A 57 19.63 3.63 1.81
C ARG A 57 20.46 4.68 1.06
N PRO A 58 21.54 4.25 0.37
CA PRO A 58 22.22 5.09 -0.62
C PRO A 58 21.23 5.64 -1.64
N THR A 59 21.48 6.85 -2.15
CA THR A 59 20.56 7.57 -3.07
C THR A 59 20.12 6.71 -4.26
N GLU A 60 21.05 5.95 -4.85
CA GLU A 60 20.84 5.05 -5.99
C GLU A 60 19.88 3.88 -5.69
N GLU A 61 19.68 3.53 -4.41
CA GLU A 61 18.92 2.36 -3.95
C GLU A 61 17.61 2.74 -3.24
N ARG A 62 17.26 4.03 -3.24
CA ARG A 62 16.06 4.53 -2.56
C ARG A 62 14.77 4.06 -3.20
N ALA A 63 14.75 3.98 -4.53
CA ALA A 63 13.60 3.51 -5.28
C ALA A 63 13.39 2.00 -5.08
N VAL A 64 12.20 1.62 -4.62
CA VAL A 64 11.82 0.22 -4.37
C VAL A 64 10.58 -0.13 -5.17
N THR A 65 10.57 -1.31 -5.76
CA THR A 65 9.39 -1.83 -6.47
C THR A 65 8.79 -3.04 -5.77
N GLN A 66 7.47 -3.20 -5.91
CA GLN A 66 6.76 -4.41 -5.53
C GLN A 66 5.89 -4.84 -6.71
N LYS A 67 6.16 -6.01 -7.28
CA LYS A 67 5.23 -6.65 -8.22
C LYS A 67 4.06 -7.25 -7.44
N LEU A 68 2.83 -6.95 -7.86
CA LEU A 68 1.62 -7.53 -7.28
C LEU A 68 1.16 -8.74 -8.10
N PHE A 69 0.95 -8.54 -9.41
CA PHE A 69 0.56 -9.59 -10.36
C PHE A 69 0.82 -9.12 -11.81
N ALA A 70 0.76 -10.05 -12.77
CA ALA A 70 0.81 -9.71 -14.19
C ALA A 70 -0.56 -9.16 -14.63
N TRP A 71 -0.61 -7.91 -15.09
CA TRP A 71 -1.87 -7.28 -15.50
C TRP A 71 -2.23 -7.63 -16.94
N ILE A 72 -1.28 -7.52 -17.86
CA ILE A 72 -1.47 -7.84 -19.27
C ILE A 72 -0.31 -8.73 -19.72
N ASN A 73 -0.62 -9.86 -20.33
CA ASN A 73 0.37 -10.81 -20.85
C ASN A 73 -0.13 -11.36 -22.19
N VAL A 74 0.39 -10.81 -23.29
CA VAL A 74 0.00 -11.21 -24.66
C VAL A 74 1.23 -11.21 -25.56
N GLY A 75 1.67 -12.39 -26.01
CA GLY A 75 2.84 -12.53 -26.86
C GLY A 75 4.09 -11.93 -26.20
N SER A 76 4.69 -10.92 -26.83
CA SER A 76 5.83 -10.17 -26.28
C SER A 76 5.43 -8.98 -25.39
N PHE A 77 4.15 -8.61 -25.34
CA PHE A 77 3.65 -7.49 -24.57
C PHE A 77 3.26 -7.91 -23.15
N ASN A 78 4.05 -7.47 -22.17
CA ASN A 78 3.94 -7.89 -20.78
C ASN A 78 3.95 -6.66 -19.86
N ILE A 79 2.85 -6.42 -19.15
CA ILE A 79 2.70 -5.33 -18.18
C ILE A 79 2.39 -5.94 -16.81
N ASP A 80 3.19 -5.55 -15.82
CA ASP A 80 2.97 -5.90 -14.42
C ASP A 80 2.18 -4.81 -13.70
N ALA A 81 1.18 -5.22 -12.90
CA ALA A 81 0.65 -4.36 -11.86
C ALA A 81 1.66 -4.35 -10.70
N GLY A 82 2.29 -3.21 -10.48
CA GLY A 82 3.29 -3.03 -9.45
C GLY A 82 3.19 -1.69 -8.74
N LEU A 83 3.80 -1.62 -7.57
CA LEU A 83 3.98 -0.41 -6.79
C LEU A 83 5.43 0.04 -6.93
N LEU A 84 5.62 1.34 -7.11
CA LEU A 84 6.90 2.01 -7.02
C LEU A 84 6.84 2.93 -5.80
N LEU A 85 7.84 2.82 -4.93
CA LEU A 85 8.10 3.77 -3.87
C LEU A 85 9.41 4.50 -4.18
N ASP A 86 9.32 5.80 -4.36
CA ASP A 86 10.42 6.75 -4.46
C ASP A 86 10.15 7.98 -3.56
N GLN A 87 10.86 9.08 -3.80
CA GLN A 87 10.78 10.28 -2.97
C GLN A 87 9.56 11.17 -3.27
N LEU A 88 8.90 10.95 -4.42
CA LEU A 88 7.75 11.71 -4.89
C LEU A 88 6.43 10.98 -4.61
N SER A 89 6.46 9.64 -4.55
CA SER A 89 5.33 8.78 -4.21
C SER A 89 5.05 8.73 -2.72
#